data_AF-A0A662J504-F1
#
_entry.id   AF-A0A662J504-F1
#
_cell.length_a   1.000
_cell.length_b   1.000
_cell.length_c   1.000
_cell.angle_alpha   90.00
_cell.angle_beta   90.00
_cell.angle_gamma   90.00
#
_symmetry.space_group_name_H-M   'P 1'
#
loop_
_entity.id
_entity.type
_entity.pdbx_description
1 polymer ?
#
loop_
_entity_poly.entity_id
_entity_poly.type
_entity_poly.pdbx_seq_one_letter_code
_entity_poly.pdbx_strand_id
1 'polypeptide(L)'
;MREVRRTKIRRLSVVVDLQDFLAPPIILEDFMKLQGSNPDPERYRVIDLEVLVCPEDSNVVLTSECAKCPRFIRRYRDEIHCVETLT
;
A
#
# COMPACT_ATOMS: atom_id res chain seq x y z
N MET A 1 10.70 28.90 -1.86
CA MET A 1 10.22 28.13 -0.69
C MET A 1 10.02 26.70 -1.16
N ARG A 2 10.49 25.66 -0.46
CA ARG A 2 10.19 24.28 -0.88
C ARG A 2 8.72 23.99 -0.60
N GLU A 3 7.95 23.63 -1.62
CA GLU A 3 6.54 23.28 -1.47
C GLU A 3 6.41 21.91 -0.79
N VAL A 4 5.44 21.80 0.13
CA VAL A 4 5.13 20.55 0.83
C VAL A 4 3.93 19.90 0.15
N ARG A 5 4.18 18.81 -0.56
CA ARG A 5 3.14 17.97 -1.15
C ARG A 5 2.59 17.01 -0.10
N ARG A 6 1.28 16.74 -0.21
CA ARG A 6 0.55 15.81 0.66
C ARG A 6 -0.07 14.74 -0.22
N THR A 7 0.30 13.49 0.00
CA THR A 7 -0.23 12.35 -0.76
C THR A 7 -0.97 11.42 0.18
N LYS A 8 -2.15 10.97 -0.24
CA LYS A 8 -3.02 10.10 0.56
C LYS A 8 -2.50 8.68 0.57
N ILE A 9 -2.58 8.05 1.73
CA ILE A 9 -2.32 6.63 1.94
C ILE A 9 -3.62 5.87 1.65
N ARG A 10 -3.54 4.90 0.74
CA ARG A 10 -4.60 3.91 0.50
C ARG A 10 -4.23 2.62 1.22
N ARG A 11 -5.21 2.05 1.93
CA ARG A 11 -5.12 0.74 2.58
C ARG A 11 -5.74 -0.33 1.71
N LEU A 12 -5.06 -1.47 1.57
CA LEU A 12 -5.49 -2.64 0.84
C LEU A 12 -5.29 -3.86 1.72
N SER A 13 -6.33 -4.65 1.96
CA SER A 13 -6.20 -5.95 2.60
C SER A 13 -6.10 -7.00 1.49
N VAL A 14 -4.98 -7.72 1.44
CA VAL A 14 -4.73 -8.78 0.44
C VAL A 14 -4.68 -10.15 1.10
N VAL A 15 -5.19 -11.16 0.40
CA VAL A 15 -5.17 -12.56 0.83
C VAL A 15 -4.03 -13.26 0.11
N VAL A 16 -3.15 -13.89 0.88
CA VAL A 16 -2.02 -14.70 0.42
C VAL A 16 -2.30 -16.16 0.74
N ASP A 17 -2.14 -17.03 -0.25
CA ASP A 17 -2.20 -18.49 -0.06
C ASP A 17 -0.84 -18.99 0.46
N LEU A 18 -0.84 -19.68 1.61
CA LEU A 18 0.37 -20.24 2.22
C LEU A 18 0.71 -21.65 1.69
N GLN A 19 -0.19 -22.27 0.95
CA GLN A 19 -0.04 -23.61 0.40
C GLN A 19 0.21 -23.60 -1.11
N ASP A 20 -0.26 -22.56 -1.81
CA ASP A 20 0.04 -22.31 -3.22
C ASP A 20 0.85 -21.01 -3.41
N PHE A 21 2.18 -21.14 -3.49
CA PHE A 21 3.10 -20.01 -3.66
C PHE A 21 3.08 -19.38 -5.06
N LEU A 22 2.44 -20.02 -6.04
CA LEU A 22 2.30 -19.48 -7.39
C LEU A 22 1.01 -18.68 -7.55
N ALA A 23 0.05 -18.84 -6.63
CA ALA A 23 -1.16 -18.04 -6.60
C ALA A 23 -0.83 -16.58 -6.29
N PRO A 24 -1.30 -15.62 -7.11
CA PRO A 24 -1.11 -14.21 -6.82
C PRO A 24 -1.91 -13.81 -5.58
N PRO A 25 -1.42 -12.86 -4.76
CA PRO A 25 -2.25 -12.23 -3.75
C PRO A 25 -3.46 -11.54 -4.38
N ILE A 26 -4.63 -11.68 -3.77
CA ILE A 26 -5.86 -11.03 -4.25
C ILE A 26 -6.48 -10.13 -3.19
N ILE A 27 -7.26 -9.12 -3.57
CA ILE A 27 -7.92 -8.25 -2.60
C ILE A 27 -8.93 -9.07 -1.78
N LEU A 28 -8.98 -8.85 -0.47
CA LEU A 28 -9.87 -9.56 0.46
C LEU A 28 -11.33 -9.51 0.02
N GLU A 29 -11.81 -8.36 -0.46
CA GLU A 29 -13.18 -8.23 -0.94
C GLU A 29 -13.45 -9.15 -2.14
N ASP A 30 -12.48 -9.32 -3.03
CA ASP A 30 -12.61 -10.12 -4.24
C ASP A 30 -12.47 -11.62 -3.91
N PHE A 31 -11.60 -11.96 -2.96
CA PHE A 31 -11.56 -13.31 -2.38
C PHE A 31 -12.93 -13.71 -1.84
N MET A 32 -13.55 -12.87 -1.01
CA MET A 32 -14.85 -13.15 -0.40
C MET A 32 -15.97 -13.27 -1.44
N LYS A 33 -15.94 -12.44 -2.49
CA LYS A 33 -16.89 -12.54 -3.62
C LYS A 33 -16.73 -13.86 -4.38
N LEU A 34 -15.50 -14.33 -4.58
CA LEU A 34 -15.21 -15.56 -5.35
C LEU A 34 -15.46 -16.84 -4.53
N GLN A 35 -15.06 -16.86 -3.26
CA GLN A 35 -15.11 -18.06 -2.41
C GLN A 35 -16.37 -18.13 -1.54
N GLY A 36 -17.14 -17.04 -1.44
CA GLY A 36 -18.37 -16.98 -0.64
C GLY A 36 -18.15 -17.03 0.87
N SER A 37 -16.91 -16.94 1.35
CA SER A 37 -16.55 -17.05 2.76
C SER A 37 -15.27 -16.27 3.07
N ASN A 38 -14.98 -16.08 4.36
CA ASN A 38 -13.72 -15.51 4.81
C ASN A 38 -12.55 -16.49 4.53
N PRO A 39 -11.33 -16.00 4.33
CA PRO A 39 -10.16 -16.86 4.17
C PRO A 39 -9.95 -17.75 5.40
N ASP A 40 -9.78 -19.05 5.17
CA ASP A 40 -9.41 -20.01 6.21
C ASP A 40 -8.01 -19.66 6.76
N PRO A 41 -7.86 -19.37 8.07
CA PRO A 41 -6.57 -19.01 8.66
C PRO A 41 -5.54 -20.14 8.68
N GLU A 42 -5.90 -21.40 8.41
CA GLU A 42 -4.92 -22.49 8.26
C GLU A 42 -4.23 -22.49 6.90
N ARG A 43 -4.92 -21.99 5.86
CA ARG A 43 -4.39 -21.92 4.49
C ARG A 43 -3.97 -20.53 4.07
N TYR A 44 -4.67 -19.49 4.52
CA TYR A 44 -4.51 -18.13 4.03
C TYR A 44 -4.03 -17.17 5.12
N ARG A 45 -3.36 -16.10 4.69
CA ARG A 45 -3.07 -14.93 5.52
C ARG A 45 -3.61 -13.67 4.87
N VAL A 46 -4.23 -12.83 5.66
CA VAL A 46 -4.63 -11.49 5.25
C VAL A 46 -3.53 -10.52 5.67
N ILE A 47 -3.03 -9.73 4.72
CA ILE A 47 -1.98 -8.74 4.93
C ILE A 47 -2.53 -7.37 4.56
N ASP A 48 -2.40 -6.41 5.47
CA ASP A 48 -2.74 -5.02 5.21
C ASP A 48 -1.55 -4.28 4.60
N LEU A 49 -1.73 -3.78 3.39
CA LEU A 49 -0.77 -2.96 2.67
C LEU A 49 -1.20 -1.50 2.73
N GLU A 50 -0.26 -0.62 3.03
CA GLU A 50 -0.41 0.82 2.91
C GLU A 50 0.43 1.32 1.74
N VAL A 51 -0.27 1.77 0.69
CA VAL A 51 0.32 2.26 -0.56
C VAL A 51 -0.05 3.71 -0.80
N LEU A 52 0.72 4.41 -1.62
CA LEU A 52 0.43 5.76 -2.09
C LEU A 52 0.98 5.94 -3.51
N VAL A 53 0.46 6.94 -4.22
CA VAL A 53 1.04 7.37 -5.50
C VAL A 53 2.04 8.47 -5.21
N CYS A 54 3.30 8.27 -5.58
CA CYS A 54 4.33 9.30 -5.45
C CYS A 54 4.01 10.46 -6.39
N PRO A 55 3.90 11.70 -5.89
CA PRO A 55 3.48 12.83 -6.73
C PRO A 55 4.55 13.30 -7.73
N GLU A 56 5.72 12.66 -7.78
CA GLU A 56 6.82 13.06 -8.65
C GLU A 56 6.97 12.22 -9.91
N ASP A 57 6.92 10.90 -9.73
CA ASP A 57 7.11 9.93 -10.80
C ASP A 57 5.82 9.15 -11.10
N SER A 58 4.75 9.41 -10.34
CA SER A 58 3.46 8.74 -10.43
C SER A 58 3.49 7.23 -10.14
N ASN A 59 4.56 6.72 -9.52
CA ASN A 59 4.66 5.32 -9.13
C ASN A 59 3.80 5.01 -7.90
N VAL A 60 3.21 3.82 -7.88
CA VAL A 60 2.60 3.26 -6.67
C VAL A 60 3.71 2.66 -5.81
N VAL A 61 3.84 3.14 -4.59
CA VAL A 61 4.89 2.69 -3.66
C VAL A 61 4.28 2.32 -2.32
N LEU A 62 4.94 1.41 -1.60
CA LEU A 62 4.61 1.18 -0.20
C LEU A 62 4.97 2.42 0.62
N THR A 63 4.21 2.68 1.68
CA THR A 63 4.53 3.75 2.64
C THR A 63 5.93 3.56 3.25
N SER A 64 6.35 2.31 3.48
CA SER A 64 7.68 1.95 3.98
C SER A 64 8.81 2.23 2.99
N GLU A 65 8.53 2.16 1.68
CA GLU A 65 9.47 2.56 0.63
C GLU A 65 9.53 4.08 0.53
N CYS A 66 8.37 4.75 0.55
CA CYS A 66 8.27 6.20 0.51
C CYS A 66 9.03 6.88 1.67
N ALA A 67 9.02 6.27 2.86
CA ALA A 67 9.75 6.76 4.04
C ALA A 67 11.28 6.80 3.86
N LYS A 68 11.83 6.05 2.88
CA LYS A 68 13.26 6.05 2.54
C LYS A 68 13.62 7.13 1.51
N CYS A 69 12.63 7.81 0.93
CA CYS A 69 12.87 8.86 -0.05
C CYS A 69 13.54 10.07 0.62
N PRO A 70 14.58 10.68 0.01
CA PRO A 70 15.21 11.89 0.54
C PRO A 70 14.26 13.08 0.69
N ARG A 71 13.10 13.04 0.02
CA ARG A 71 12.08 14.08 0.05
C ARG A 71 11.05 13.87 1.15
N PHE A 72 11.06 12.72 1.81
CA PHE A 72 10.15 12.41 2.90
C PHE A 72 10.36 13.38 4.07
N ILE A 73 9.26 13.95 4.57
CA ILE A 73 9.28 14.78 5.78
C ILE A 73 8.72 13.99 6.94
N ARG A 74 7.47 13.52 6.81
CA ARG A 74 6.77 12.76 7.85
C ARG A 74 5.53 12.08 7.30
N ARG A 75 5.04 11.11 8.07
CA ARG A 75 3.65 10.66 8.02
C ARG A 75 2.81 11.47 8.98
N TYR A 76 1.61 11.88 8.56
CA TYR A 76 0.62 12.51 9.42
C TYR A 76 -0.76 11.96 9.08
N ARG A 77 -1.36 11.24 10.02
CA ARG A 77 -2.64 10.52 9.82
C ARG A 77 -2.56 9.57 8.61
N ASP A 78 -3.44 9.78 7.64
CA ASP A 78 -3.61 9.06 6.37
C ASP A 78 -2.85 9.73 5.21
N GLU A 79 -1.88 10.59 5.50
CA GLU A 79 -1.09 11.29 4.49
C GLU A 79 0.43 11.13 4.72
N ILE A 80 1.17 11.13 3.62
CA ILE A 80 2.62 11.35 3.62
C ILE A 80 2.90 12.76 3.12
N HIS A 81 3.76 13.46 3.85
CA HIS A 81 4.23 14.80 3.50
C HIS A 81 5.64 14.68 2.93
N CYS A 82 5.86 15.25 1.75
CA CYS A 82 7.18 15.29 1.11
C CYS A 82 7.46 16.64 0.48
N VAL A 83 8.73 16.98 0.30
CA VAL A 83 9.13 18.19 -0.45
C VAL A 83 9.05 17.96 -1.95
N GLU A 84 8.60 18.98 -2.67
CA GLU A 84 8.76 19.06 -4.12
C GLU A 84 10.21 19.33 -4.50
N THR A 85 10.68 18.66 -5.56
CA THR A 85 11.94 19.04 -6.20
C THR A 85 11.66 20.29 -7.02
N LEU A 86 12.39 21.37 -6.76
CA LEU A 86 12.40 22.52 -7.67
C LEU A 86 13.19 22.07 -8.90
N THR A 87 12.51 21.66 -9.96
CA THR A 87 13.08 21.57 -11.32
C THR A 87 13.30 22.95 -11.88
#